data_AF-A0A286PH12-F1
#
_entry.id   AF-A0A286PH12-F1
#
_cell.length_a   1.000
_cell.length_b   1.000
_cell.length_c   1.000
_cell.angle_alpha   90.00
_cell.angle_beta   90.00
_cell.angle_gamma   90.00
#
_symmetry.space_group_name_H-M   'P 1'
#
loop_
_entity.id
_entity.type
_entity.pdbx_description
1 polymer ?
#
loop_
_entity_poly.entity_id
_entity_poly.type
_entity_poly.pdbx_seq_one_letter_code
_entity_poly.pdbx_strand_id
1 'polypeptide(L)'
;MHCVGLLAAMPPATVQRVLGGRAGRQVAGRARGIDPCPVAPRALPASASVSRSFPRHTLDGAAVRAALLDLVVTLTRSAFGRPIQPASSSPAIRSAAKARRHLPTVLA
;
A
#
# COMPACT_ATOMS: atom_id res chain seq x y z
N MET A 1 -22.94 3.66 4.47
CA MET A 1 -22.38 4.81 5.22
C MET A 1 -21.59 5.65 4.23
N HIS A 2 -22.03 6.87 3.95
CA HIS A 2 -21.49 7.66 2.82
C HIS A 2 -20.86 8.98 3.25
N CYS A 3 -21.10 9.42 4.49
CA CYS A 3 -20.61 10.70 5.01
C CYS A 3 -20.00 10.51 6.40
N VAL A 4 -18.98 11.31 6.70
CA VAL A 4 -18.27 11.30 7.99
C VAL A 4 -19.18 11.74 9.14
N GLY A 5 -20.14 12.66 8.90
CA GLY A 5 -21.09 13.11 9.93
C GLY A 5 -22.00 11.99 10.45
N LEU A 6 -22.45 11.09 9.58
CA LEU A 6 -23.25 9.92 9.99
C LEU A 6 -22.44 8.97 10.86
N LEU A 7 -21.16 8.79 10.53
CA LEU A 7 -20.23 7.99 11.31
C LEU A 7 -19.94 8.62 12.69
N ALA A 8 -19.82 9.95 12.76
CA ALA A 8 -19.59 10.68 14.01
C ALA A 8 -20.76 10.57 15.00
N ALA A 9 -21.98 10.48 14.48
CA ALA A 9 -23.22 10.31 15.25
C ALA A 9 -23.42 8.88 15.78
N MET A 10 -22.67 7.89 15.29
CA MET A 10 -22.80 6.52 15.78
C MET A 10 -22.19 6.35 17.18
N PRO A 11 -22.76 5.46 18.02
CA PRO A 11 -22.11 5.03 19.24
C PRO A 11 -20.74 4.39 18.94
N PRO A 12 -19.67 4.77 19.66
CA PRO A 12 -18.33 4.25 19.39
C PRO A 12 -18.22 2.73 19.61
N ALA A 13 -19.04 2.17 20.49
CA ALA A 13 -19.14 0.71 20.69
C ALA A 13 -19.62 -0.01 19.41
N THR A 14 -20.56 0.56 18.67
CA THR A 14 -21.06 -0.01 17.41
C THR A 14 -19.98 -0.03 16.34
N VAL A 15 -19.23 1.08 16.21
CA VAL A 15 -18.12 1.19 15.24
C VAL A 15 -17.00 0.21 15.58
N GLN A 16 -16.65 0.07 16.86
CA GLN A 16 -15.65 -0.90 17.33
C GLN A 16 -16.09 -2.35 17.15
N ARG A 17 -17.38 -2.65 17.30
CA ARG A 17 -17.91 -4.00 17.05
C ARG A 17 -17.78 -4.40 15.58
N VAL A 18 -18.01 -3.47 14.65
CA VAL A 18 -17.97 -3.73 13.21
C VAL A 18 -16.55 -3.74 12.65
N LEU A 19 -15.72 -2.77 13.04
CA LEU A 19 -14.37 -2.60 12.49
C LEU A 19 -13.27 -3.24 13.35
N GLY A 20 -13.61 -3.75 14.52
CA GLY A 20 -12.65 -4.17 15.55
C GLY A 20 -12.15 -3.00 16.42
N GLY A 21 -11.52 -3.34 17.54
CA GLY A 21 -11.20 -2.37 18.60
C GLY A 21 -10.33 -1.19 18.13
N ARG A 22 -9.16 -1.45 17.53
CA ARG A 22 -8.21 -0.38 17.15
C ARG A 22 -8.74 0.46 15.99
N ALA A 23 -9.16 -0.18 14.90
CA ALA A 23 -9.65 0.52 13.72
C ALA A 23 -10.94 1.29 14.05
N GLY A 24 -11.86 0.71 14.81
CA GLY A 24 -13.09 1.38 15.21
C GLY A 24 -12.86 2.60 16.10
N ARG A 25 -11.92 2.54 17.06
CA ARG A 25 -11.53 3.71 17.86
C ARG A 25 -10.93 4.82 16.99
N GLN A 26 -10.04 4.49 16.06
CA GLN A 26 -9.43 5.48 15.16
C GLN A 26 -10.46 6.14 14.26
N VAL A 27 -11.34 5.35 13.65
CA VAL A 27 -12.38 5.84 12.75
C VAL A 27 -13.41 6.72 13.48
N ALA A 28 -13.83 6.33 14.69
CA ALA A 28 -14.74 7.12 15.51
C ALA A 28 -14.11 8.44 16.00
N GLY A 29 -12.82 8.42 16.39
CA GLY A 29 -12.08 9.63 16.75
C GLY A 29 -11.95 10.59 15.58
N ARG A 30 -11.48 10.08 14.43
CA ARG A 30 -11.30 10.88 13.19
C ARG A 30 -12.61 11.49 12.69
N ALA A 31 -13.72 10.76 12.81
CA ALA A 31 -15.03 11.29 12.44
C ALA A 31 -15.47 12.50 13.29
N ARG A 32 -14.90 12.65 14.50
CA ARG A 32 -15.12 13.77 15.41
C ARG A 32 -13.99 14.81 15.35
N GLY A 33 -13.09 14.70 14.37
CA GLY A 33 -11.93 15.59 14.23
C GLY A 33 -10.77 15.28 15.20
N ILE A 34 -10.82 14.15 15.90
CA ILE A 34 -9.76 13.73 16.83
C ILE A 34 -8.85 12.73 16.11
N ASP A 35 -7.71 13.21 15.61
CA ASP A 35 -6.62 12.34 15.15
C ASP A 35 -5.39 12.53 16.06
N PRO A 36 -5.06 11.53 16.91
CA PRO A 36 -3.90 11.62 17.80
C PRO A 36 -2.58 11.35 17.06
N CYS A 37 -2.58 11.11 15.75
CA CYS A 37 -1.36 10.84 15.00
C CYS A 37 -0.39 12.01 15.16
N PRO A 38 0.79 11.79 15.76
CA PRO A 38 1.77 12.85 15.91
C PRO A 38 2.27 13.29 14.54
N VAL A 39 2.63 14.55 14.43
CA VAL A 39 3.37 15.05 13.27
C VAL A 39 4.78 14.46 13.34
N ALA A 40 5.05 13.45 12.53
CA ALA A 40 6.39 12.89 12.41
C ALA A 40 7.26 13.80 11.52
N PRO A 41 8.51 14.08 11.92
CA PRO A 41 9.48 14.71 11.02
C PRO A 41 9.57 13.94 9.71
N ARG A 42 9.76 14.67 8.61
CA ARG A 42 9.87 14.06 7.28
C ARG A 42 11.09 13.15 7.22
N ALA A 43 10.87 11.84 7.30
CA ALA A 43 11.89 10.83 7.09
C ALA A 43 11.97 10.43 5.61
N LEU A 44 13.10 9.84 5.23
CA LEU A 44 13.19 9.11 3.96
C LEU A 44 12.16 7.97 3.95
N PRO A 45 11.57 7.64 2.79
CA PRO A 45 10.69 6.49 2.68
C PRO A 45 11.40 5.22 3.15
N ALA A 46 10.71 4.40 3.94
CA ALA A 46 11.26 3.16 4.51
C ALA A 46 11.57 2.08 3.44
N SER A 47 11.06 2.24 2.22
CA SER A 47 11.30 1.32 1.11
C SER A 47 11.34 2.06 -0.23
N ALA A 48 11.96 1.41 -1.21
CA ALA A 48 11.94 1.81 -2.61
C ALA A 48 11.53 0.59 -3.44
N SER A 49 10.69 0.79 -4.45
CA SER A 49 10.19 -0.28 -5.31
C SER A 49 10.01 0.22 -6.74
N VAL A 50 10.38 -0.62 -7.70
CA VAL A 50 10.10 -0.42 -9.12
C VAL A 50 9.31 -1.63 -9.60
N SER A 51 8.32 -1.43 -10.46
CA SER A 51 7.49 -2.51 -10.97
C SER A 51 7.18 -2.31 -12.46
N ARG A 52 7.07 -3.43 -13.18
CA ARG A 52 6.70 -3.45 -14.60
C ARG A 52 5.49 -4.36 -14.80
N SER A 53 4.49 -3.85 -15.51
CA SER A 53 3.38 -4.65 -16.00
C SER A 53 3.69 -5.18 -17.39
N PHE A 54 3.30 -6.42 -17.67
CA PHE A 54 3.37 -6.99 -19.01
C PHE A 54 2.00 -6.81 -19.69
N PRO A 55 1.95 -6.27 -20.91
CA PRO A 55 0.67 -6.03 -21.61
C PRO A 55 -0.05 -7.33 -21.98
N ARG A 56 0.70 -8.43 -22.09
CA ARG A 56 0.17 -9.77 -22.35
C ARG A 56 0.75 -10.77 -21.35
N HIS A 57 0.02 -11.86 -21.14
CA HIS A 57 0.54 -13.01 -20.41
C HIS A 57 1.84 -13.48 -21.06
N THR A 58 2.94 -13.40 -20.31
CA THR A 58 4.27 -13.71 -20.80
C THR A 58 4.72 -15.02 -20.17
N LEU A 59 4.94 -16.04 -20.99
CA LEU A 59 5.55 -17.32 -20.59
C LEU A 59 7.01 -17.43 -21.07
N ASP A 60 7.48 -16.45 -21.85
CA ASP A 60 8.87 -16.36 -22.29
C ASP A 60 9.78 -15.97 -21.11
N GLY A 61 10.55 -16.95 -20.64
CA GLY A 61 11.51 -16.77 -19.55
C GLY A 61 12.62 -15.76 -19.88
N ALA A 62 13.01 -15.61 -21.15
CA ALA A 62 14.03 -14.65 -21.56
C ALA A 62 13.53 -13.21 -21.41
N ALA A 63 12.30 -12.93 -21.88
CA ALA A 63 11.65 -11.64 -21.69
C ALA A 63 11.43 -11.29 -20.21
N VAL A 64 11.05 -12.26 -19.37
CA VAL A 64 10.88 -12.05 -17.92
C VAL A 64 12.22 -11.76 -17.25
N ARG A 65 13.28 -12.52 -17.58
CA ARG A 65 14.62 -12.29 -17.02
C ARG A 65 15.18 -10.93 -17.43
N ALA A 66 15.05 -10.55 -18.69
CA ALA A 66 15.48 -9.23 -19.17
C ALA A 66 14.75 -8.10 -18.41
N ALA A 67 13.43 -8.21 -18.24
CA ALA A 67 12.65 -7.24 -17.46
C ALA A 67 13.06 -7.19 -15.97
N LEU A 68 13.38 -8.32 -15.35
CA LEU A 68 13.85 -8.34 -13.97
C LEU A 68 15.22 -7.64 -13.82
N LEU A 69 16.15 -7.89 -14.74
CA LEU A 69 17.46 -7.23 -14.72
C LEU A 69 17.33 -5.72 -14.93
N ASP A 70 16.47 -5.29 -15.85
CA ASP A 70 16.16 -3.87 -16.08
C ASP A 70 15.57 -3.20 -14.83
N LEU A 71 14.65 -3.88 -14.13
CA LEU A 71 14.10 -3.40 -12.86
C LEU A 71 15.17 -3.28 -11.76
N VAL A 72 16.12 -4.21 -11.68
CA VAL A 72 17.23 -4.16 -10.72
C VAL A 72 18.13 -2.96 -10.98
N VAL A 73 18.50 -2.71 -12.24
CA VAL A 73 19.30 -1.54 -12.63
C VAL A 73 18.57 -0.24 -12.29
N THR A 74 17.27 -0.17 -12.62
CA THR A 74 16.43 1.00 -12.34
C THR A 74 16.31 1.27 -10.84
N LEU A 75 16.05 0.25 -10.04
CA LEU A 75 15.98 0.36 -8.57
C LEU A 75 17.32 0.87 -8.04
N THR A 76 18.41 0.24 -8.44
CA THR A 76 19.77 0.59 -7.99
C THR A 76 20.09 2.05 -8.31
N ARG A 77 19.82 2.51 -9.53
CA ARG A 77 20.00 3.91 -9.93
C ARG A 77 19.15 4.88 -9.10
N SER A 78 17.92 4.49 -8.73
CA SER A 78 17.04 5.31 -7.89
C SER A 78 17.46 5.36 -6.41
N ALA A 79 18.13 4.31 -5.94
CA ALA A 79 18.65 4.21 -4.57
C ALA A 79 20.03 4.86 -4.43
N PHE A 80 20.79 4.96 -5.53
CA PHE A 80 22.09 5.64 -5.55
C PHE A 80 21.95 7.09 -5.05
N GLY A 81 22.77 7.45 -4.06
CA GLY A 81 22.75 8.76 -3.41
C GLY A 81 21.75 8.91 -2.26
N ARG A 82 20.94 7.88 -1.95
CA ARG A 82 20.16 7.86 -0.71
C ARG A 82 21.00 7.23 0.41
N PRO A 83 21.08 7.85 1.61
CA PRO A 83 21.75 7.27 2.76
C PRO A 83 20.86 6.19 3.41
N ILE A 84 20.42 5.20 2.63
CA ILE A 84 19.64 4.06 3.09
C ILE A 84 20.44 2.79 2.84
N GLN A 85 20.69 2.01 3.88
CA GLN A 85 21.14 0.64 3.73
C GLN A 85 19.90 -0.26 3.68
N PRO A 86 19.59 -0.92 2.55
CA PRO A 86 18.44 -1.80 2.48
C PRO A 86 18.66 -3.01 3.38
N ALA A 87 17.78 -3.22 4.36
CA ALA A 87 17.84 -4.39 5.22
C ALA A 87 17.50 -5.70 4.48
N SER A 88 16.77 -5.62 3.36
CA SER A 88 16.45 -6.76 2.49
C SER A 88 16.05 -6.31 1.08
N SER A 89 16.15 -7.22 0.12
CA SER A 89 15.67 -7.05 -1.26
C SER A 89 14.82 -8.26 -1.67
N SER A 90 13.57 -8.02 -2.07
CA SER A 90 12.63 -9.09 -2.41
C SER A 90 11.98 -8.85 -3.77
N PRO A 91 12.21 -9.71 -4.79
CA PRO A 91 11.45 -9.66 -6.03
C PRO A 91 10.04 -10.21 -5.82
N ALA A 92 9.04 -9.59 -6.47
CA ALA A 92 7.66 -10.06 -6.42
C ALA A 92 7.10 -10.19 -7.84
N ILE A 93 6.61 -11.40 -8.18
CA ILE A 93 5.92 -11.67 -9.44
C ILE A 93 4.42 -11.77 -9.16
N ARG A 94 3.62 -10.95 -9.83
CA ARG A 94 2.15 -11.04 -9.78
C ARG A 94 1.64 -11.75 -11.03
N SER A 95 0.91 -12.85 -10.84
CA SER A 95 0.15 -13.49 -11.91
C SER A 95 -1.24 -12.87 -12.04
N ALA A 96 -1.84 -12.91 -13.24
CA ALA A 96 -3.17 -12.32 -13.46
C ALA A 96 -4.27 -12.97 -12.59
N ALA A 97 -4.09 -14.23 -12.19
CA ALA A 97 -4.97 -14.93 -11.24
C ALA A 97 -4.93 -14.33 -9.84
N LYS A 98 -3.83 -13.66 -9.46
CA LYS A 98 -3.68 -12.94 -8.19
C LYS A 98 -4.09 -11.47 -8.29
N ALA A 99 -3.93 -10.85 -9.46
CA ALA A 99 -4.31 -9.45 -9.70
C ALA A 99 -5.82 -9.19 -9.52
N ARG A 100 -6.68 -10.18 -9.82
CA ARG A 100 -8.14 -10.07 -9.64
C ARG A 100 -8.61 -10.04 -8.18
N ARG A 101 -7.75 -10.37 -7.19
CA ARG A 101 -8.15 -10.39 -5.76
C ARG A 101 -7.91 -9.07 -5.02
N HIS A 102 -7.26 -8.09 -5.64
CA HIS A 102 -6.89 -6.81 -5.01
C HIS A 102 -7.48 -5.58 -5.72
N LEU A 103 -8.48 -5.75 -6.58
CA LEU A 103 -9.31 -4.59 -6.94
C LEU A 103 -10.01 -4.12 -5.65
N PRO A 104 -9.78 -2.87 -5.19
CA PRO A 104 -10.63 -2.31 -4.16
C PRO A 104 -12.02 -2.18 -4.76
N THR A 105 -13.02 -2.65 -4.02
CA THR A 105 -14.40 -2.24 -4.19
C THR A 105 -14.46 -0.73 -4.06
N VAL A 106 -14.37 -0.01 -5.18
CA VAL A 106 -14.66 1.43 -5.26
C VAL A 106 -15.92 1.57 -6.11
N LEU A 107 -16.99 1.87 -5.38
CA LEU A 107 -18.24 2.53 -5.76
C LEU A 107 -18.70 2.47 -7.22
N ALA A 108 -19.82 1.78 -7.44
CA ALA A 108 -20.98 2.36 -8.11
C ALA A 108 -22.01 2.73 -7.03
#